data_AF-A0A0F9AU03-F1
#
_entry.id   AF-A0A0F9AU03-F1
#
_cell.length_a   1.000
_cell.length_b   1.000
_cell.length_c   1.000
_cell.angle_alpha   90.00
_cell.angle_beta   90.00
_cell.angle_gamma   90.00
#
_symmetry.space_group_name_H-M   'P 1'
#
loop_
_entity.id
_entity.type
_entity.pdbx_description
1 polymer ?
#
loop_
_entity_poly.entity_id
_entity_poly.type
_entity_poly.pdbx_seq_one_letter_code
_entity_poly.pdbx_strand_id
1 'polypeptide(L)'
;DNIAIEKNSSLIVLVNCSSINRIEKLQQQILLFEEDPYFLKKYVILYTDTSIMGFPKAILIPELRKKINDNIIFNRYSKEGYIDEIADYLVVMQLFIKLPFLNLDYTTEGFVSLNQKIMSVLNTQESLYASLLSRSEELLQINFSQLEDEEIINETLSFLPND
;
A
#
# COMPACT_ATOMS: atom_id res chain seq x y z
N ASP A 1 29.44 2.08 -37.11
CA ASP A 1 28.03 1.67 -37.04
C ASP A 1 27.30 2.45 -35.97
N ASN A 2 26.35 3.29 -36.38
CA ASN A 2 25.54 4.09 -35.47
C ASN A 2 24.39 3.19 -35.01
N ILE A 3 24.52 2.58 -33.83
CA ILE A 3 23.45 1.75 -33.25
C ILE A 3 22.32 2.72 -32.90
N ALA A 4 21.32 2.81 -33.77
CA ALA A 4 20.11 3.57 -33.50
C ALA A 4 19.35 2.84 -32.38
N ILE A 5 19.47 3.35 -31.17
CA ILE A 5 18.73 2.84 -30.01
C ILE A 5 17.23 3.02 -30.29
N GLU A 6 16.48 1.92 -30.25
CA GLU A 6 15.05 1.94 -30.54
C GLU A 6 14.28 2.80 -29.51
N LYS A 7 13.29 3.55 -30.00
CA LYS A 7 12.34 4.26 -29.12
C LYS A 7 11.67 3.23 -28.20
N ASN A 8 11.59 3.54 -26.89
CA ASN A 8 11.08 2.68 -25.81
C ASN A 8 12.05 1.65 -25.22
N SER A 9 13.35 1.80 -25.45
CA SER A 9 14.36 0.99 -24.76
C SER A 9 14.53 1.42 -23.29
N SER A 10 14.84 0.46 -22.41
CA SER A 10 15.18 0.71 -21.00
C SER A 10 16.58 0.19 -20.67
N LEU A 11 17.34 0.94 -19.89
CA LEU A 11 18.66 0.57 -19.39
C LEU A 11 18.55 0.12 -17.94
N ILE A 12 18.97 -1.12 -17.67
CA ILE A 12 19.09 -1.65 -16.30
C ILE A 12 20.58 -1.60 -15.93
N VAL A 13 20.89 -0.90 -14.83
CA VAL A 13 22.24 -0.76 -14.29
C VAL A 13 22.31 -1.53 -12.97
N LEU A 14 23.16 -2.55 -12.92
CA LEU A 14 23.43 -3.29 -11.70
C LEU A 14 24.65 -2.70 -11.01
N VAL A 15 24.53 -2.29 -9.75
CA VAL A 15 25.62 -1.67 -9.00
C VAL A 15 25.92 -2.49 -7.75
N ASN A 16 27.12 -3.07 -7.71
CA ASN A 16 27.63 -3.76 -6.54
C ASN A 16 28.05 -2.74 -5.48
N CYS A 17 27.47 -2.85 -4.29
CA CYS A 17 27.75 -2.03 -3.14
C CYS A 17 28.39 -2.89 -2.04
N SER A 18 29.26 -2.28 -1.24
CA SER A 18 29.90 -2.97 -0.11
C SER A 18 28.93 -3.32 1.02
N SER A 19 27.78 -2.64 1.14
CA SER A 19 26.72 -2.89 2.11
C SER A 19 25.41 -2.27 1.60
N ILE A 20 24.28 -2.91 1.91
CA ILE A 20 22.97 -2.48 1.43
C ILE A 20 22.50 -1.21 2.14
N ASN A 21 23.03 -0.93 3.33
CA ASN A 21 22.74 0.28 4.10
C ASN A 21 23.25 1.55 3.39
N ARG A 22 24.07 1.41 2.34
CA ARG A 22 24.50 2.54 1.49
C ARG A 22 23.41 3.01 0.53
N ILE A 23 22.30 2.26 0.37
CA ILE A 23 21.16 2.66 -0.48
C ILE A 23 20.72 4.08 -0.14
N GLU A 24 20.52 4.40 1.14
CA GLU A 24 20.06 5.74 1.56
C GLU A 24 21.02 6.85 1.10
N LYS A 25 22.33 6.59 1.18
CA LYS A 25 23.37 7.56 0.79
C LYS A 25 23.45 7.74 -0.73
N LEU A 26 23.13 6.69 -1.50
CA LEU A 26 23.17 6.70 -2.95
C LEU A 26 21.84 7.12 -3.59
N GLN A 27 20.74 7.14 -2.82
CA GLN A 27 19.40 7.37 -3.33
C GLN A 27 19.27 8.66 -4.14
N GLN A 28 19.86 9.76 -3.68
CA GLN A 28 19.83 11.04 -4.40
C GLN A 28 20.59 10.95 -5.74
N GLN A 29 21.75 10.30 -5.76
CA GLN A 29 22.54 10.15 -6.99
C GLN A 29 21.86 9.22 -7.98
N ILE A 30 21.24 8.15 -7.48
CA ILE A 30 20.43 7.22 -8.28
C ILE A 30 19.25 7.97 -8.91
N LEU A 31 18.51 8.75 -8.13
CA LEU A 31 17.37 9.52 -8.62
C LEU A 31 17.79 10.46 -9.76
N LEU A 32 18.86 11.23 -9.55
CA LEU A 32 19.40 12.13 -10.59
C LEU A 32 19.80 11.37 -11.86
N PHE A 33 20.36 10.17 -11.73
CA PHE A 33 20.71 9.34 -12.88
C PHE A 33 19.47 8.76 -13.59
N GLU A 34 18.47 8.31 -12.84
CA GLU A 34 17.24 7.72 -13.37
C GLU A 34 16.36 8.76 -14.08
N GLU A 35 16.28 9.98 -13.56
CA GLU A 35 15.47 11.09 -14.10
C GLU A 35 16.17 11.94 -15.17
N ASP A 36 17.45 11.68 -15.42
CA ASP A 36 18.25 12.45 -16.36
C ASP A 36 17.70 12.34 -17.82
N PRO A 37 17.56 13.47 -18.56
CA PRO A 37 16.74 13.63 -19.78
C PRO A 37 17.14 12.83 -21.03
N TYR A 38 18.10 11.91 -20.95
CA TYR A 38 18.48 11.08 -22.10
C TYR A 38 17.37 10.09 -22.49
N PHE A 39 17.47 9.59 -23.72
CA PHE A 39 16.39 8.91 -24.45
C PHE A 39 15.89 7.58 -23.86
N LEU A 40 16.50 7.07 -22.80
CA LEU A 40 16.26 5.75 -22.22
C LEU A 40 15.73 5.88 -20.79
N LYS A 41 14.69 5.10 -20.45
CA LYS A 41 14.35 4.88 -19.04
C LYS A 41 15.50 4.15 -18.36
N LYS A 42 15.97 4.65 -17.23
CA LYS A 42 17.10 4.11 -16.48
C LYS A 42 16.61 3.52 -15.17
N TYR A 43 17.07 2.32 -14.84
CA TYR A 43 16.75 1.61 -13.61
C TYR A 43 18.03 1.12 -12.96
N VAL A 44 18.35 1.64 -11.78
CA VAL A 44 19.53 1.23 -11.00
C VAL A 44 19.12 0.18 -9.97
N ILE A 45 19.72 -0.99 -9.99
CA ILE A 45 19.49 -2.03 -8.97
C ILE A 45 20.76 -2.17 -8.16
N LEU A 46 20.68 -1.86 -6.87
CA LEU A 46 21.76 -2.03 -5.93
C LEU A 46 21.75 -3.44 -5.37
N TYR A 47 22.93 -4.07 -5.31
CA TYR A 47 23.11 -5.38 -4.71
C TYR A 47 24.45 -5.45 -3.97
N THR A 48 24.59 -6.40 -3.06
CA THR A 48 25.86 -6.82 -2.47
C THR A 48 26.14 -8.27 -2.88
N ASP A 49 27.39 -8.72 -2.82
CA ASP A 49 27.72 -10.13 -3.09
C ASP A 49 26.92 -11.09 -2.18
N THR A 50 26.73 -10.72 -0.91
CA THR A 50 25.93 -11.50 0.05
C THR A 50 24.45 -11.55 -0.32
N SER A 51 23.89 -10.45 -0.83
CA SER A 51 22.48 -10.39 -1.24
C SER A 51 22.17 -11.32 -2.42
N ILE A 52 23.13 -11.51 -3.33
CA ILE A 52 22.96 -12.37 -4.50
C ILE A 52 23.27 -13.85 -4.21
N MET A 53 24.14 -14.13 -3.22
CA MET A 53 24.46 -15.50 -2.79
C MET A 53 23.24 -16.26 -2.26
N GLY A 54 22.26 -15.55 -1.69
CA GLY A 54 21.02 -16.15 -1.19
C GLY A 54 20.08 -16.66 -2.28
N PHE A 55 20.35 -16.35 -3.55
CA PHE A 55 19.49 -16.76 -4.65
C PHE A 55 19.94 -18.07 -5.32
N PRO A 56 19.00 -18.95 -5.70
CA PRO A 56 19.31 -20.13 -6.50
C PRO A 56 19.83 -19.73 -7.90
N LYS A 57 20.62 -20.61 -8.52
CA LYS A 57 21.18 -20.37 -9.87
C LYS A 57 20.12 -20.16 -10.96
N ALA A 58 18.92 -20.69 -10.75
CA ALA A 58 17.77 -20.48 -11.60
C ALA A 58 16.59 -20.07 -10.72
N ILE A 59 16.42 -18.77 -10.53
CA ILE A 59 15.24 -18.25 -9.86
C ILE A 59 14.07 -18.24 -10.84
N LEU A 60 12.91 -18.71 -10.38
CA LEU A 60 11.66 -18.53 -11.11
C LEU A 60 10.88 -17.33 -10.55
N ILE A 61 10.12 -16.61 -11.39
CA ILE A 61 9.26 -15.49 -10.96
C ILE A 61 8.37 -15.83 -9.73
N PRO A 62 7.78 -17.04 -9.60
CA PRO A 62 7.03 -17.42 -8.40
C PRO A 62 7.84 -17.37 -7.09
N GLU A 63 9.14 -17.64 -7.13
CA GLU A 63 10.01 -17.57 -5.95
C GLU A 63 10.25 -16.11 -5.54
N LEU A 64 10.46 -15.23 -6.52
CA LEU A 64 10.55 -13.78 -6.29
C LEU A 64 9.24 -13.25 -5.67
N ARG A 65 8.09 -13.69 -6.19
CA ARG A 65 6.77 -13.35 -5.64
C ARG A 65 6.58 -13.83 -4.21
N LYS A 66 6.97 -15.07 -3.91
CA LYS A 66 6.94 -15.61 -2.55
C LYS A 66 7.78 -14.75 -1.59
N LYS A 67 8.95 -14.30 -2.04
CA LYS A 67 9.87 -13.52 -1.21
C LYS A 67 9.36 -12.11 -0.93
N ILE A 68 8.81 -11.42 -1.93
CA ILE A 68 8.28 -10.06 -1.75
C ILE A 68 6.98 -10.03 -0.93
N ASN A 69 6.18 -11.12 -0.99
CA ASN A 69 4.95 -11.29 -0.20
C ASN A 69 5.19 -11.79 1.23
N ASP A 70 6.43 -11.90 1.69
CA ASP A 70 6.75 -12.27 3.08
C ASP A 70 6.47 -11.09 4.03
N ASN A 71 5.33 -11.16 4.73
CA ASN A 71 4.91 -10.13 5.69
C ASN A 71 5.87 -9.98 6.88
N ILE A 72 6.60 -11.02 7.28
CA ILE A 72 7.54 -10.93 8.40
C ILE A 72 8.74 -10.07 7.97
N ILE A 73 9.29 -10.36 6.78
CA ILE A 73 10.42 -9.61 6.23
C ILE A 73 9.99 -8.17 5.89
N PHE A 74 8.81 -7.98 5.30
CA PHE A 74 8.26 -6.65 5.05
C PHE A 74 8.11 -5.82 6.33
N ASN A 75 7.55 -6.41 7.39
CA ASN A 75 7.41 -5.72 8.68
C ASN A 75 8.76 -5.37 9.29
N ARG A 76 9.78 -6.22 9.10
CA ARG A 76 11.15 -5.93 9.53
C ARG A 76 11.73 -4.76 8.75
N TYR A 77 11.63 -4.78 7.42
CA TYR A 77 12.03 -3.66 6.56
C TYR A 77 11.34 -2.35 6.96
N SER A 78 10.02 -2.37 7.19
CA SER A 78 9.24 -1.18 7.57
C SER A 78 9.72 -0.54 8.89
N LYS A 79 10.26 -1.34 9.81
CA LYS A 79 10.76 -0.87 11.11
C LYS A 79 12.24 -0.50 11.10
N GLU A 80 13.06 -1.30 10.43
CA GLU A 80 14.53 -1.25 10.53
C GLU A 80 15.19 -0.62 9.30
N GLY A 81 14.46 -0.44 8.20
CA GLY A 81 14.98 0.11 6.95
C GLY A 81 15.91 -0.83 6.20
N TYR A 82 16.95 -0.28 5.59
CA TYR A 82 17.94 -1.04 4.83
C TYR A 82 18.96 -1.67 5.77
N ILE A 83 18.86 -2.98 5.96
CA ILE A 83 19.78 -3.78 6.78
C ILE A 83 20.29 -5.00 6.00
N ASP A 84 21.51 -5.44 6.30
CA ASP A 84 22.19 -6.50 5.55
C ASP A 84 21.50 -7.88 5.71
N GLU A 85 20.80 -8.14 6.82
CA GLU A 85 20.09 -9.40 7.10
C GLU A 85 18.92 -9.67 6.15
N ILE A 86 18.39 -8.64 5.50
CA ILE A 86 17.30 -8.73 4.53
C ILE A 86 17.76 -8.28 3.13
N ALA A 87 19.08 -8.23 2.88
CA ALA A 87 19.63 -7.68 1.64
C ALA A 87 19.10 -8.36 0.37
N ASP A 88 18.86 -9.67 0.43
CA ASP A 88 18.26 -10.43 -0.67
C ASP A 88 16.81 -10.00 -0.94
N TYR A 89 16.00 -9.73 0.10
CA TYR A 89 14.67 -9.15 -0.02
C TYR A 89 14.71 -7.75 -0.63
N LEU A 90 15.68 -6.91 -0.25
CA LEU A 90 15.84 -5.57 -0.80
C LEU A 90 16.16 -5.58 -2.30
N VAL A 91 16.90 -6.57 -2.78
CA VAL A 91 17.10 -6.79 -4.23
C VAL A 91 15.78 -7.16 -4.91
N VAL A 92 15.00 -8.09 -4.36
CA VAL A 92 13.69 -8.45 -4.91
C VAL A 92 12.74 -7.24 -4.93
N MET A 93 12.68 -6.48 -3.84
CA MET A 93 11.85 -5.28 -3.73
C MET A 93 12.20 -4.26 -4.82
N GLN A 94 13.49 -4.01 -5.08
CA GLN A 94 13.92 -3.13 -6.17
C GLN A 94 13.48 -3.66 -7.55
N LEU A 95 13.54 -4.97 -7.78
CA LEU A 95 13.07 -5.57 -9.04
C LEU A 95 11.58 -5.31 -9.26
N PHE A 96 10.72 -5.55 -8.26
CA PHE A 96 9.27 -5.34 -8.39
C PHE A 96 8.90 -3.86 -8.57
N ILE A 97 9.65 -2.95 -7.96
CA ILE A 97 9.40 -1.50 -8.13
C ILE A 97 9.82 -1.03 -9.53
N LYS A 98 10.94 -1.53 -10.07
CA LYS A 98 11.56 -1.00 -11.29
C LYS A 98 11.15 -1.72 -12.57
N LEU A 99 10.73 -2.98 -12.48
CA LEU A 99 10.40 -3.81 -13.65
C LEU A 99 8.88 -4.00 -13.74
N PRO A 100 8.18 -3.26 -14.63
CA PRO A 100 6.71 -3.24 -14.68
C PRO A 100 6.06 -4.56 -15.12
N PHE A 101 6.83 -5.53 -15.60
CA PHE A 101 6.34 -6.87 -15.91
C PHE A 101 6.32 -7.81 -14.69
N LEU A 102 6.95 -7.41 -13.57
CA LEU A 102 6.88 -8.12 -12.30
C LEU A 102 5.70 -7.58 -11.50
N ASN A 103 4.62 -8.36 -11.48
CA ASN A 103 3.41 -8.03 -10.72
C ASN A 103 3.35 -8.84 -9.43
N LEU A 104 2.90 -8.20 -8.36
CA LEU A 104 2.54 -8.87 -7.12
C LEU A 104 1.28 -9.72 -7.35
N ASP A 105 1.30 -10.95 -6.85
CA ASP A 105 0.07 -11.73 -6.74
C ASP A 105 -0.63 -11.24 -5.47
N TYR A 106 -1.81 -10.64 -5.61
CA TYR A 106 -2.66 -10.25 -4.49
C TYR A 106 -4.02 -10.93 -4.60
N THR A 107 -4.54 -11.39 -3.47
CA THR A 107 -5.91 -11.87 -3.36
C THR A 107 -6.80 -10.70 -2.97
N THR A 108 -7.92 -10.53 -3.67
CA THR A 108 -8.96 -9.57 -3.28
C THR A 108 -9.93 -10.15 -2.25
N GLU A 109 -9.69 -11.37 -1.80
CA GLU A 109 -10.52 -12.04 -0.80
C GLU A 109 -10.47 -11.28 0.53
N GLY A 110 -11.65 -10.86 1.01
CA GLY A 110 -11.79 -10.05 2.23
C GLY A 110 -11.76 -8.54 2.04
N PHE A 111 -11.45 -8.04 0.84
CA PHE A 111 -11.61 -6.61 0.52
C PHE A 111 -13.06 -6.33 0.15
N VAL A 112 -13.84 -5.84 1.12
CA VAL A 112 -15.15 -5.26 0.86
C VAL A 112 -15.00 -3.79 0.51
N SER A 113 -15.74 -3.33 -0.49
CA SER A 113 -15.82 -1.90 -0.76
C SER A 113 -16.36 -1.15 0.46
N LEU A 114 -15.95 0.11 0.61
CA LEU A 114 -16.47 0.96 1.68
C LEU A 114 -18.00 1.04 1.63
N ASN A 115 -18.58 1.11 0.43
CA ASN A 115 -20.02 1.07 0.23
C ASN A 115 -20.66 -0.23 0.74
N GLN A 116 -20.07 -1.39 0.43
CA GLN A 116 -20.56 -2.67 0.97
C GLN A 116 -20.47 -2.72 2.50
N LYS A 117 -19.38 -2.19 3.08
CA LYS A 117 -19.22 -2.11 4.54
C LYS A 117 -20.27 -1.19 5.16
N ILE A 118 -20.48 0.01 4.60
CA ILE A 118 -21.51 0.96 5.03
C ILE A 118 -22.89 0.31 4.96
N MET A 119 -23.24 -0.29 3.82
CA MET A 119 -24.54 -0.96 3.63
C MET A 119 -24.73 -2.13 4.60
N SER A 120 -23.67 -2.91 4.88
CA SER A 120 -23.78 -4.00 5.86
C SER A 120 -24.08 -3.51 7.29
N VAL A 121 -23.50 -2.36 7.68
CA VAL A 121 -23.74 -1.72 8.99
C VAL A 121 -25.12 -1.05 9.04
N LEU A 122 -25.52 -0.37 7.96
CA LEU A 122 -26.83 0.27 7.89
C LEU A 122 -27.96 -0.74 7.84
N ASN A 123 -27.81 -1.84 7.09
CA ASN A 123 -28.81 -2.91 7.03
C ASN A 123 -28.97 -3.66 8.36
N THR A 124 -27.95 -3.67 9.22
CA THR A 124 -28.08 -4.27 10.56
C THR A 124 -28.89 -3.39 11.52
N GLN A 125 -29.09 -2.11 11.21
CA GLN A 125 -29.90 -1.16 11.98
C GLN A 125 -30.98 -0.48 11.12
N GLU A 126 -31.47 -1.20 10.11
CA GLU A 126 -32.41 -0.68 9.11
C GLU A 126 -33.67 -0.07 9.73
N SER A 127 -34.21 -0.69 10.79
CA SER A 127 -35.37 -0.19 11.53
C SER A 127 -35.07 1.10 12.30
N LEU A 128 -33.88 1.23 12.90
CA LEU A 128 -33.46 2.43 13.61
C LEU A 128 -33.24 3.58 12.62
N TYR A 129 -32.56 3.31 11.51
CA TYR A 129 -32.33 4.29 10.46
C TYR A 129 -33.64 4.78 9.83
N ALA A 130 -34.57 3.87 9.51
CA ALA A 130 -35.88 4.24 9.00
C ALA A 130 -36.69 5.10 9.98
N SER A 131 -36.60 4.80 11.29
CA SER A 131 -37.27 5.55 12.35
C SER A 131 -36.67 6.94 12.57
N LEU A 132 -35.34 7.09 12.45
CA LEU A 132 -34.67 8.39 12.53
C LEU A 132 -34.95 9.25 11.29
N LEU A 133 -34.99 8.64 10.10
CA LEU A 133 -35.26 9.36 8.85
C LEU A 133 -36.71 9.86 8.80
N SER A 134 -37.68 9.06 9.26
CA SER A 134 -39.09 9.45 9.27
C SER A 134 -39.39 10.61 10.23
N ARG A 135 -38.60 10.76 11.30
CA ARG A 135 -38.72 11.86 12.27
C ARG A 135 -37.68 12.96 12.08
N SER A 136 -36.90 12.93 11.00
CA SER A 136 -35.80 13.88 10.77
C SER A 136 -36.26 15.35 10.77
N GLU A 137 -37.45 15.63 10.26
CA GLU A 137 -38.04 16.97 10.27
C GLU A 137 -38.46 17.42 11.67
N GLU A 138 -38.95 16.51 12.52
CA GLU A 138 -39.29 16.79 13.92
C GLU A 138 -38.02 17.05 14.73
N LEU A 139 -36.98 16.24 14.53
CA LEU A 139 -35.69 16.39 15.22
C LEU A 139 -34.99 17.71 14.91
N LEU A 140 -35.13 18.22 13.67
CA LEU A 140 -34.57 19.51 13.26
C LEU A 140 -35.28 20.71 13.90
N GLN A 141 -36.49 20.52 14.42
CA GLN A 141 -37.28 21.57 15.07
C GLN A 141 -37.08 21.63 16.59
N ILE A 142 -36.41 20.63 17.18
CA ILE A 142 -36.13 20.58 18.61
C ILE A 142 -35.23 21.76 19.01
N ASN A 143 -35.71 22.56 19.96
CA ASN A 143 -34.92 23.58 20.61
C ASN A 143 -34.39 23.05 21.95
N PHE A 144 -33.14 22.59 21.95
CA PHE A 144 -32.44 22.02 23.12
C PHE A 144 -32.31 22.97 24.33
N SER A 145 -32.78 24.20 24.24
CA SER A 145 -32.79 25.18 25.33
C SER A 145 -34.16 25.33 26.00
N GLN A 146 -35.21 24.66 25.51
CA GLN A 146 -36.58 24.75 26.05
C GLN A 146 -36.99 23.46 26.75
N LEU A 147 -37.51 23.59 27.98
CA LEU A 147 -37.97 22.47 28.81
C LEU A 147 -39.16 21.71 28.19
N GLU A 148 -39.96 22.39 27.37
CA GLU A 148 -41.14 21.81 26.71
C GLU A 148 -40.76 20.78 25.62
N ASP A 149 -39.55 20.88 25.08
CA ASP A 149 -39.02 19.94 24.08
C ASP A 149 -38.32 18.72 24.72
N GLU A 150 -38.13 18.69 26.05
CA GLU A 150 -37.52 17.56 26.75
C GLU A 150 -38.34 16.27 26.61
N GLU A 151 -39.66 16.38 26.47
CA GLU A 151 -40.53 15.22 26.27
C GLU A 151 -40.27 14.55 24.90
N ILE A 152 -40.09 15.36 23.85
CA ILE A 152 -39.75 14.90 22.49
C ILE A 152 -38.33 14.32 22.46
N ILE A 153 -37.39 14.93 23.19
CA ILE A 153 -36.03 14.42 23.35
C ILE A 153 -36.04 13.07 24.05
N ASN A 154 -36.75 12.92 25.16
CA ASN A 154 -36.84 11.67 25.92
C ASN A 154 -37.52 10.56 25.09
N GLU A 155 -38.57 10.89 24.35
CA GLU A 155 -39.23 9.96 23.43
C GLU A 155 -38.26 9.49 22.35
N THR A 156 -37.50 10.41 21.72
CA THR A 156 -36.50 10.09 20.71
C THR A 156 -35.39 9.18 21.24
N LEU A 157 -34.87 9.50 22.43
CA LEU A 157 -33.79 8.72 23.06
C LEU A 157 -34.24 7.30 23.45
N SER A 158 -35.54 7.09 23.70
CA SER A 158 -36.07 5.76 24.04
C SER A 158 -35.98 4.72 22.91
N PHE A 159 -35.84 5.18 21.65
CA PHE A 159 -35.67 4.31 20.49
C PHE A 159 -34.21 3.94 20.22
N LEU A 160 -33.26 4.66 20.82
CA LEU A 160 -31.86 4.28 20.73
C LEU A 160 -31.66 3.02 21.60
N PRO A 161 -30.97 1.99 21.08
CA PRO A 161 -30.64 0.84 21.90
C PRO A 161 -29.83 1.31 23.11
N ASN A 162 -30.35 1.03 24.31
CA ASN A 162 -29.58 1.21 25.55
C ASN A 162 -28.50 0.14 25.58
N ASP A 163 -27.25 0.54 25.37
CA ASP A 163 -26.09 -0.26 25.76
C ASP A 163 -25.91 -0.22 27.28
#